data_AF-A0A1H9TPC9-F1
#
_entry.id   AF-A0A1H9TPC9-F1
#
_cell.length_a   1.000
_cell.length_b   1.000
_cell.length_c   1.000
_cell.angle_alpha   90.00
_cell.angle_beta   90.00
_cell.angle_gamma   90.00
#
_symmetry.space_group_name_H-M   'P 1'
#
loop_
_entity.id
_entity.type
_entity.pdbx_description
1 polymer ?
#
loop_
_entity_poly.entity_id
_entity_poly.type
_entity_poly.pdbx_seq_one_letter_code
_entity_poly.pdbx_strand_id
1 'polypeptide(L)' 'MFSIDEAFVRVRATDAAGLATLGHTIRTRVRHDTGVPVSVGVAPTRTLAKLASRCWSRGSPAEAG' A
#
# COMPACT_ATOMS: atom_id res chain seq x y z
N MET A 1 -10.04 -9.44 13.50
CA MET A 1 -10.62 -8.16 13.07
C MET A 1 -9.48 -7.15 13.11
N PHE A 2 -8.97 -6.73 11.95
CA PHE A 2 -8.02 -5.62 11.91
C PHE A 2 -8.83 -4.33 12.10
N SER A 3 -8.19 -3.31 12.69
CA SER A 3 -8.85 -2.04 13.01
C SER A 3 -9.49 -1.41 11.77
N ILE A 4 -10.41 -0.48 11.98
CA ILE A 4 -11.11 0.25 10.91
C ILE A 4 -10.14 0.90 9.90
N ASP A 5 -8.90 1.17 10.33
CA ASP A 5 -7.85 1.79 9.50
C ASP A 5 -6.98 0.78 8.71
N GLU A 6 -7.00 -0.52 9.03
CA GLU A 6 -6.15 -1.53 8.39
C GLU A 6 -6.95 -2.57 7.60
N ALA A 7 -6.72 -2.66 6.29
CA ALA A 7 -7.31 -3.67 5.41
C ALA A 7 -6.25 -4.44 4.61
N PHE A 8 -6.50 -5.73 4.34
CA PHE A 8 -5.67 -6.57 3.50
C PHE A 8 -6.47 -7.09 2.31
N VAL A 9 -5.94 -6.92 1.10
CA VAL A 9 -6.56 -7.40 -0.14
C VAL A 9 -5.60 -8.38 -0.81
N ARG A 10 -6.13 -9.53 -1.26
CA ARG A 10 -5.35 -10.50 -2.05
C ARG A 10 -5.57 -10.22 -3.53
N VAL A 11 -4.51 -9.83 -4.23
CA VAL A 11 -4.54 -9.55 -5.66
C VAL A 11 -3.80 -10.69 -6.38
N ARG A 12 -4.37 -11.20 -7.47
CA ARG A 12 -3.67 -12.10 -8.39
C ARG A 12 -3.11 -11.26 -9.54
N ALA A 13 -2.00 -10.58 -9.29
CA ALA A 13 -1.27 -9.86 -10.33
C ALA A 13 0.08 -10.55 -10.53
N THR A 14 0.49 -10.67 -11.79
CA THR A 14 1.76 -11.29 -12.18
C THR A 14 2.84 -10.25 -12.49
N ASP A 15 2.49 -8.97 -12.53
CA ASP A 15 3.42 -7.87 -12.79
C ASP A 15 3.61 -6.94 -11.59
N ALA A 16 4.82 -6.42 -11.43
CA ALA A 16 5.09 -5.43 -10.39
C ALA A 16 4.52 -4.04 -10.77
N ALA A 17 4.50 -3.73 -12.08
CA ALA A 17 4.05 -2.44 -12.59
C ALA A 17 2.53 -2.23 -12.45
N GLY A 18 1.72 -3.26 -12.73
CA GLY A 18 0.27 -3.22 -12.50
C GLY A 18 -0.07 -3.21 -11.01
N LEU A 19 0.71 -3.90 -10.16
CA LEU A 19 0.58 -3.80 -8.71
C LEU A 19 0.86 -2.38 -8.18
N ALA A 20 1.91 -1.72 -8.68
CA ALA A 20 2.21 -0.34 -8.30
C ALA A 20 1.10 0.63 -8.77
N THR A 21 0.63 0.46 -10.01
CA THR A 21 -0.49 1.24 -10.56
C THR A 21 -1.75 1.06 -9.72
N LEU A 22 -2.10 -0.18 -9.39
CA LEU A 22 -3.23 -0.50 -8.52
C LEU A 22 -3.09 0.16 -7.14
N GLY A 23 -1.90 0.10 -6.54
CA GLY A 23 -1.63 0.76 -5.26
C GLY A 23 -1.85 2.27 -5.31
N HIS A 24 -1.40 2.93 -6.39
CA HIS A 24 -1.66 4.35 -6.62
C HIS A 24 -3.15 4.64 -6.83
N THR A 25 -3.85 3.82 -7.61
CA THR A 25 -5.30 3.96 -7.83
C THR A 25 -6.07 3.87 -6.52
N ILE A 26 -5.77 2.88 -5.67
CA ILE A 26 -6.40 2.71 -4.36
C ILE A 26 -6.17 3.94 -3.49
N ARG A 27 -4.91 4.40 -3.38
CA ARG A 27 -4.58 5.59 -2.58
C ARG A 27 -5.35 6.83 -3.04
N THR A 28 -5.38 7.08 -4.35
CA THR A 28 -6.08 8.23 -4.93
C THR A 28 -7.58 8.12 -4.71
N ARG A 29 -8.16 6.92 -4.89
CA ARG A 29 -9.59 6.69 -4.73
C ARG A 29 -10.05 6.84 -3.29
N VAL A 30 -9.32 6.24 -2.34
CA VAL A 30 -9.64 6.39 -0.91
C VAL A 30 -9.56 7.85 -0.49
N ARG A 31 -8.50 8.57 -0.89
CA ARG A 31 -8.39 10.01 -0.62
C ARG A 31 -9.54 10.81 -1.24
N HIS A 32 -9.97 10.47 -2.45
CA HIS A 32 -11.10 11.14 -3.10
C HIS A 32 -12.42 10.88 -2.37
N ASP A 33 -12.68 9.62 -1.99
CA ASP A 33 -13.97 9.21 -1.44
C ASP A 33 -14.12 9.54 0.06
N THR A 34 -13.02 9.51 0.84
CA THR A 34 -13.06 9.72 2.30
C THR A 34 -12.36 11.00 2.76
N GLY A 35 -11.54 11.61 1.91
CA GLY A 35 -10.65 12.72 2.30
C GLY A 35 -9.42 12.30 3.11
N VAL A 36 -9.31 11.03 3.51
CA VAL A 36 -8.24 10.55 4.39
C VAL A 36 -7.06 10.04 3.57
N PRO A 37 -5.82 10.53 3.82
CA PRO A 37 -4.64 9.97 3.17
C PRO A 37 -4.33 8.57 3.73
N VAL A 38 -4.09 7.61 2.83
CA VAL A 38 -3.72 6.23 3.19
C VAL A 38 -2.37 5.82 2.60
N SER A 39 -1.72 4.84 3.24
CA SER A 39 -0.49 4.20 2.78
C SER A 39 -0.79 2.79 2.29
N VAL A 40 -0.29 2.43 1.10
CA VAL A 40 -0.51 1.11 0.48
C VAL A 40 0.82 0.37 0.41
N GLY A 41 0.91 -0.79 1.06
CA GLY A 41 2.06 -1.69 0.99
C GLY A 41 1.69 -2.97 0.22
N VAL A 42 2.52 -3.36 -0.74
CA VAL A 42 2.30 -4.55 -1.56
C VAL A 42 3.44 -5.52 -1.34
N ALA A 43 3.14 -6.76 -0.95
CA ALA A 43 4.12 -7.81 -0.77
C ALA A 43 3.48 -9.21 -0.86
N PRO A 44 4.27 -10.29 -1.00
CA PRO A 44 3.76 -11.66 -1.12
C PRO A 44 3.00 -12.17 0.11
N THR A 45 3.25 -11.62 1.29
CA THR A 45 2.61 -12.04 2.56
C THR A 45 2.06 -10.84 3.32
N ARG A 46 1.05 -11.06 4.18
CA ARG A 46 0.41 -10.00 4.98
C ARG A 46 1.41 -9.27 5.89
N THR A 47 2.33 -10.00 6.51
CA THR A 47 3.37 -9.43 7.39
C THR A 47 4.29 -8.50 6.61
N LEU A 48 4.77 -8.93 5.44
CA LEU A 48 5.63 -8.10 4.60
C LEU A 48 4.87 -6.90 4.04
N ALA A 49 3.60 -7.05 3.67
CA ALA A 49 2.79 -5.96 3.15
C ALA A 49 2.58 -4.86 4.21
N LYS A 50 2.38 -5.25 5.47
CA LYS A 50 2.29 -4.33 6.61
C LYS A 50 3.61 -3.62 6.91
N LEU A 51 4.75 -4.28 6.71
CA LEU A 51 6.06 -3.62 6.82
C LEU A 51 6.29 -2.63 5.67
N ALA A 52 5.96 -3.03 4.44
CA ALA A 52 6.10 -2.18 3.26
C ALA A 52 5.26 -0.89 3.37
N SER A 53 4.03 -0.97 3.86
CA SER A 53 3.19 0.23 4.06
C SER A 53 3.75 1.19 5.11
N ARG A 54 4.43 0.67 6.14
CA ARG A 54 5.10 1.47 7.18
C ARG A 54 6.40 2.11 6.71
N CYS A 55 7.17 1.41 5.88
CA CYS A 55 8.37 1.97 5.25
C CYS A 55 8.01 3.16 4.36
N TRP A 56 6.93 3.05 3.58
CA TRP A 56 6.46 4.15 2.74
C TRP A 56 5.98 5.36 3.57
N SER A 57 5.29 5.13 4.69
CA SER A 57 4.79 6.22 5.54
C SER A 57 5.88 6.92 6.35
N ARG A 58 7.01 6.25 6.65
CA ARG A 58 8.13 6.84 7.43
C ARG A 58 9.14 7.62 6.58
N GLY A 59 8.85 7.81 5.30
CA GLY A 59 9.77 8.42 4.34
C GLY A 59 10.43 7.35 3.50
N SER A 60 10.36 7.53 2.19
CA SER A 60 11.18 6.82 1.22
C SER A 60 12.63 6.78 1.71
N PRO A 61 13.32 5.63 1.75
CA PRO A 61 14.74 5.64 1.48
C PRO A 61 14.85 5.91 -0.03
N ALA A 62 14.67 7.17 -0.42
CA ALA A 62 15.34 7.64 -1.62
C ALA A 62 16.83 7.65 -1.26
N GLU A 63 17.65 6.96 -2.05
CA GLU A 63 19.11 7.03 -1.99
C GLU A 63 19.74 6.52 -0.67
N ALA A 64 19.88 5.19 -0.52
CA ALA A 64 21.01 4.64 0.23
C ALA A 64 22.15 4.40 -0.78
N GLY A 65 22.94 5.45 -1.01
CA GLY A 65 24.29 5.35 -1.56
C GLY A 65 25.28 4.83 -0.51
#